data_AF-A0A6P5KYN4-F1
#
_entry.id   AF-A0A6P5KYN4-F1
#
_cell.length_a   1.000
_cell.length_b   1.000
_cell.length_c   1.000
_cell.angle_alpha   90.00
_cell.angle_beta   90.00
_cell.angle_gamma   90.00
#
_symmetry.space_group_name_H-M   'P 1'
#
loop_
_entity.id
_entity.type
_entity.pdbx_description
1 polymer ?
#
loop_
_entity_poly.entity_id
_entity_poly.type
_entity_poly.pdbx_seq_one_letter_code
_entity_poly.pdbx_strand_id
1 'polypeptide(L)'
;MVQGKQKFQARRPAKKASAATASSACRGPKKGGRIIAPKKARVIQQRKLKKDLEVGIRKKIEHEVMMKASTSLPKKLALLKAPEKEAKKKESGGKN
;
A
#
# COMPACT_ATOMS: atom_id res chain seq x y z
N MET A 1 26.10 -65.04 19.61
CA MET A 1 25.39 -64.23 18.59
C MET A 1 24.74 -63.05 19.28
N VAL A 2 25.31 -61.85 19.18
CA VAL A 2 24.71 -60.64 19.74
C VAL A 2 25.00 -59.49 18.78
N GLN A 3 23.96 -58.75 18.39
CA GLN A 3 23.95 -57.35 17.91
C GLN A 3 22.68 -57.10 17.07
N GLY A 4 21.54 -56.94 17.75
CA GLY A 4 20.43 -56.19 17.18
C GLY A 4 20.73 -54.70 17.34
N LYS A 5 21.14 -54.02 16.27
CA LYS A 5 21.35 -52.57 16.27
C LYS A 5 20.02 -51.87 16.57
N GLN A 6 19.93 -51.23 17.73
CA GLN A 6 18.79 -50.40 18.12
C GLN A 6 18.62 -49.30 17.07
N LYS A 7 17.45 -49.24 16.43
CA LYS A 7 17.13 -48.22 15.41
C LYS A 7 17.09 -46.85 16.09
N PHE A 8 18.01 -45.96 15.70
CA PHE A 8 18.05 -44.57 16.13
C PHE A 8 16.74 -43.88 15.74
N GLN A 9 15.83 -43.68 16.70
CA GLN A 9 14.72 -42.77 16.52
C GLN A 9 15.26 -41.34 16.64
N ALA A 10 15.24 -40.60 15.53
CA ALA A 10 15.62 -39.19 15.54
C ALA A 10 14.66 -38.40 16.44
N ARG A 11 15.20 -37.83 17.51
CA ARG A 11 14.47 -36.89 18.39
C ARG A 11 14.09 -35.65 17.58
N ARG A 12 12.79 -35.43 17.38
CA ARG A 12 12.28 -34.16 16.82
C ARG A 12 12.41 -33.06 17.88
N PRO A 13 13.04 -31.91 17.59
CA PRO A 13 13.02 -30.78 18.51
C PRO A 13 11.63 -30.14 18.52
N ALA A 14 11.04 -30.07 19.71
CA ALA A 14 9.78 -29.38 19.95
C ALA A 14 10.00 -27.86 20.12
N LYS A 15 9.08 -27.09 19.50
CA LYS A 15 8.78 -25.66 19.68
C LYS A 15 9.85 -24.62 19.29
N LYS A 16 9.54 -23.81 18.27
CA LYS A 16 8.97 -22.44 18.43
C LYS A 16 8.47 -21.92 17.06
N ALA A 17 7.42 -21.12 17.13
CA ALA A 17 6.60 -20.65 16.01
C ALA A 17 7.31 -19.63 15.10
N SER A 18 6.69 -19.40 13.92
CA SER A 18 7.00 -18.43 12.85
C SER A 18 7.96 -18.89 11.73
N ALA A 19 7.48 -19.78 10.86
CA ALA A 19 8.10 -20.00 9.55
C ALA A 19 7.09 -20.41 8.45
N ALA A 20 5.81 -20.06 8.60
CA ALA A 20 4.77 -20.48 7.66
C ALA A 20 4.74 -19.67 6.35
N THR A 21 5.57 -18.62 6.20
CA THR A 21 5.55 -17.75 5.01
C THR A 21 6.80 -17.86 4.12
N ALA A 22 7.79 -18.69 4.49
CA ALA A 22 9.09 -18.71 3.79
C ALA A 22 9.38 -19.98 2.96
N SER A 23 8.52 -21.00 2.94
CA SER A 23 8.82 -22.27 2.27
C SER A 23 8.20 -22.46 0.88
N SER A 24 7.51 -21.44 0.35
CA SER A 24 6.93 -21.45 -1.00
C SER A 24 7.81 -20.74 -2.05
N ALA A 25 8.82 -19.96 -1.62
CA ALA A 25 9.70 -19.21 -2.52
C ALA A 25 10.79 -20.08 -3.19
N CYS A 26 11.13 -21.24 -2.60
CA CYS A 26 12.21 -22.09 -3.09
C CYS A 26 11.74 -23.43 -3.68
N ARG A 27 10.43 -23.60 -3.90
CA ARG A 27 9.94 -24.76 -4.65
C ARG A 27 10.05 -24.39 -6.11
N GLY A 28 11.01 -25.02 -6.80
CA GLY A 28 11.10 -24.97 -8.26
C GLY A 28 9.74 -25.31 -8.90
N PRO A 29 9.57 -25.05 -10.21
CA PRO A 29 8.28 -25.18 -10.88
C PRO A 29 7.59 -26.48 -10.49
N LYS A 30 6.42 -26.38 -9.85
CA LYS A 30 5.65 -27.56 -9.45
C LYS A 30 5.43 -28.42 -10.69
N LYS A 31 5.46 -29.75 -10.55
CA LYS A 31 5.16 -30.69 -11.65
C LYS A 31 3.82 -30.28 -12.29
N GLY A 32 3.82 -29.97 -13.60
CA GLY A 32 2.66 -29.45 -14.33
C GLY A 32 2.50 -27.92 -14.34
N GLY A 33 3.37 -27.17 -13.68
CA GLY A 33 3.40 -25.70 -13.72
C GLY A 33 3.90 -25.20 -15.07
N ARG A 34 3.26 -24.17 -15.63
CA ARG A 34 3.73 -23.51 -16.85
C ARG A 34 5.08 -22.85 -16.60
N ILE A 35 6.15 -23.45 -17.14
CA ILE A 35 7.49 -22.87 -17.12
C ILE A 35 7.54 -21.78 -18.18
N ILE A 36 7.71 -20.53 -17.75
CA ILE A 36 7.90 -19.41 -18.66
C ILE A 36 9.32 -19.50 -19.20
N ALA A 37 9.47 -19.67 -20.52
CA ALA A 37 10.77 -19.65 -21.16
C ALA A 37 11.51 -18.32 -20.84
N PRO A 38 12.83 -18.32 -20.62
CA PRO A 38 13.59 -17.12 -20.23
C PRO A 38 13.34 -15.90 -21.14
N LYS A 39 13.18 -16.13 -22.46
CA LYS A 39 12.85 -15.07 -23.42
C LYS A 39 11.48 -14.43 -23.16
N LYS A 40 10.47 -15.22 -22.78
CA LYS A 40 9.11 -14.73 -22.46
C LYS A 40 9.08 -14.05 -21.08
N ALA A 41 9.92 -14.48 -20.15
CA ALA A 41 10.08 -13.80 -18.86
C ALA A 41 10.59 -12.36 -19.04
N ARG A 42 11.60 -12.15 -19.90
CA ARG A 42 12.10 -10.81 -20.25
C ARG A 42 11.01 -9.91 -20.84
N VAL A 43 10.22 -10.43 -21.78
CA VAL A 43 9.11 -9.68 -22.39
C VAL A 43 8.03 -9.33 -21.36
N ILE A 44 7.72 -10.24 -20.44
CA ILE A 44 6.74 -9.97 -19.36
C ILE A 44 7.25 -8.87 -18.42
N GLN A 45 8.53 -8.90 -18.04
CA GLN A 45 9.13 -7.85 -17.20
C GLN A 45 9.08 -6.49 -17.90
N GLN A 46 9.48 -6.43 -19.17
CA GLN A 46 9.40 -5.20 -19.97
C GLN A 46 7.97 -4.67 -20.06
N ARG A 47 6.98 -5.55 -20.27
CA ARG A 47 5.57 -5.15 -20.35
C ARG A 47 5.04 -4.63 -19.02
N LYS A 48 5.46 -5.19 -17.89
CA LYS A 48 5.12 -4.68 -16.55
C LYS A 48 5.70 -3.28 -16.35
N LEU A 49 7.00 -3.12 -16.56
CA LEU A 49 7.69 -1.84 -16.46
C LEU A 49 7.04 -0.77 -17.34
N LYS A 50 6.73 -1.09 -18.61
CA LYS A 50 6.06 -0.17 -19.53
C LYS A 50 4.70 0.29 -18.99
N LYS A 51 3.87 -0.64 -18.51
CA LYS A 51 2.55 -0.31 -17.95
C LYS A 51 2.65 0.55 -16.70
N ASP A 52 3.56 0.20 -15.80
CA ASP A 52 3.72 0.92 -14.53
C ASP A 52 4.18 2.36 -14.76
N LEU A 53 5.10 2.57 -15.71
CA LEU A 53 5.56 3.90 -16.12
C LEU A 53 4.46 4.70 -16.83
N GLU A 54 3.72 4.09 -17.75
CA GLU A 54 2.60 4.76 -18.44
C GLU A 54 1.54 5.27 -17.46
N VAL A 55 1.13 4.42 -16.51
CA VAL A 55 0.15 4.80 -15.48
C VAL A 55 0.72 5.86 -14.54
N GLY A 56 1.99 5.74 -14.15
CA GLY A 56 2.66 6.72 -13.28
C GLY A 56 2.77 8.11 -13.93
N ILE A 57 3.13 8.17 -15.21
CA ILE A 57 3.24 9.43 -15.97
C ILE A 57 1.86 10.09 -16.11
N ARG A 58 0.82 9.33 -16.48
CA ARG A 58 -0.55 9.87 -16.59
C ARG A 58 -1.02 10.48 -15.27
N LYS A 59 -0.85 9.76 -14.15
CA LYS A 59 -1.20 10.26 -12.81
C LYS A 59 -0.45 11.53 -12.43
N LYS A 60 0.85 11.62 -12.75
CA LYS A 60 1.67 12.81 -12.48
C LYS A 60 1.17 14.00 -13.29
N ILE A 61 0.95 13.82 -14.59
CA ILE A 61 0.45 14.88 -15.48
C ILE A 61 -0.93 15.35 -15.00
N GLU A 62 -1.86 14.43 -14.74
CA GLU A 62 -3.20 14.75 -14.24
C GLU A 62 -3.13 15.56 -12.93
N HIS A 63 -2.29 15.14 -12.00
CA HIS A 63 -2.10 15.86 -10.74
C HIS A 63 -1.49 17.25 -10.94
N GLU A 64 -0.42 17.36 -11.74
CA GLU A 64 0.23 18.64 -12.01
C GLU A 64 -0.71 19.62 -12.73
N VAL A 65 -1.48 19.15 -13.71
CA VAL A 65 -2.49 19.96 -14.41
C VAL A 65 -3.57 20.41 -13.45
N MET A 66 -4.10 19.51 -12.61
CA MET A 66 -5.09 19.84 -11.59
C MET A 66 -4.56 20.86 -10.58
N MET A 67 -3.33 20.71 -10.10
CA MET A 67 -2.72 21.65 -9.16
C MET A 67 -2.50 23.01 -9.82
N LYS A 68 -1.95 23.05 -11.05
CA LYS A 68 -1.81 24.29 -11.83
C LYS A 68 -3.15 25.01 -11.99
N ALA A 69 -4.20 24.30 -12.41
CA ALA A 69 -5.54 24.85 -12.57
C ALA A 69 -6.16 25.32 -11.24
N SER A 70 -5.92 24.58 -10.15
CA SER A 70 -6.41 24.94 -8.81
C SER A 70 -5.71 26.17 -8.25
N THR A 71 -4.42 26.36 -8.58
CA THR A 71 -3.63 27.53 -8.15
C THR A 71 -3.85 28.76 -9.04
N SER A 72 -4.20 28.59 -10.32
CA SER A 72 -4.52 29.71 -11.21
C SER A 72 -5.87 30.34 -10.89
N LEU A 73 -6.79 29.56 -10.30
CA LEU A 73 -7.98 30.13 -9.70
C LEU A 73 -7.61 30.75 -8.36
N PRO A 74 -7.97 32.02 -8.10
CA PRO A 74 -7.78 32.60 -6.77
C PRO A 74 -8.50 31.70 -5.75
N LYS A 75 -7.82 31.42 -4.62
CA LYS A 75 -8.34 30.63 -3.49
C LYS A 75 -9.85 30.80 -3.40
N LYS A 76 -10.60 29.68 -3.49
CA LYS A 76 -12.06 29.70 -3.30
C LYS A 76 -12.34 30.50 -2.04
N LEU A 77 -12.90 31.70 -2.24
CA LEU A 77 -13.19 32.63 -1.16
C LEU A 77 -14.18 31.91 -0.25
N ALA A 78 -13.70 31.41 0.88
CA ALA A 78 -14.58 30.96 1.94
C ALA A 78 -15.31 32.22 2.38
N LEU A 79 -16.60 32.33 2.01
CA LEU A 79 -17.45 33.41 2.48
C LEU A 79 -17.52 33.29 4.00
N LEU A 80 -16.71 34.08 4.70
CA LEU A 80 -16.83 34.25 6.14
C LEU A 80 -18.20 34.87 6.38
N LYS A 81 -19.07 34.12 7.06
CA LYS A 81 -20.35 34.63 7.57
C LYS A 81 -20.00 35.76 8.55
N ALA A 82 -20.32 36.99 8.18
CA ALA A 82 -20.13 38.15 9.05
C ALA A 82 -21.03 38.00 10.31
N PRO A 83 -20.55 38.34 11.52
CA PRO A 83 -21.41 38.38 12.69
C PRO A 83 -22.45 39.50 12.51
N GLU A 84 -23.71 39.14 12.60
CA GLU A 84 -24.83 40.08 12.55
C GLU A 84 -24.71 41.02 13.77
N LYS A 85 -24.36 42.29 13.51
CA LYS A 85 -24.49 43.36 14.50
C LYS A 85 -25.97 43.63 14.69
N GLU A 86 -26.59 42.97 15.66
CA GLU A 86 -27.82 43.49 16.23
C GLU A 86 -27.49 44.65 17.16
N ALA A 87 -27.98 45.81 16.77
CA ALA A 87 -27.99 47.02 17.56
C ALA A 87 -28.83 46.83 18.82
N LYS A 88 -28.25 47.02 20.01
CA LYS A 88 -28.99 47.53 21.17
C LYS A 88 -28.13 48.54 21.94
N LYS A 89 -28.53 49.81 21.85
CA LYS A 89 -28.14 50.88 22.76
C LYS A 89 -29.27 51.08 23.77
N LYS A 90 -28.89 51.39 25.02
CA LYS A 90 -29.70 51.68 26.23
C LYS A 90 -30.09 50.44 27.05
N GLU A 91 -30.01 50.39 28.37
CA GLU A 91 -29.49 51.25 29.46
C GLU A 91 -29.58 50.39 30.74
N SER A 92 -28.75 50.72 31.74
CA SER A 92 -28.96 50.49 33.19
C SER A 92 -29.23 49.08 33.77
N GLY A 93 -28.26 48.60 34.56
CA GLY A 93 -28.46 48.25 35.97
C GLY A 93 -28.95 46.85 36.35
N GLY A 94 -28.25 46.23 37.31
CA GLY A 94 -28.85 45.31 38.28
C GLY A 94 -28.31 43.87 38.29
N LYS A 95 -27.52 43.57 39.34
CA LYS A 95 -27.55 42.35 40.19
C LYS A 95 -28.33 41.16 39.62
N ASN A 96 -27.74 39.98 39.40
CA ASN A 96 -27.05 39.10 40.35
C ASN A 96 -26.20 38.09 39.57
#